data_AF-A0AAV4H042-F1
#
_entry.id   AF-A0AAV4H042-F1
#
_cell.length_a   1.000
_cell.length_b   1.000
_cell.length_c   1.000
_cell.angle_alpha   90.00
_cell.angle_beta   90.00
_cell.angle_gamma   90.00
#
_symmetry.space_group_name_H-M   'P 1'
#
loop_
_entity.id
_entity.type
_entity.pdbx_description
1 polymer ?
#
loop_
_entity_poly.entity_id
_entity_poly.type
_entity_poly.pdbx_seq_one_letter_code
_entity_poly.pdbx_strand_id
1 'polypeptide(L)'
;MDRAEGTKVGVIILVRNDIQAVEFTKDTNGNAEINGIRIALKNRELLVYNFYCPANKQLSLDAIDIPNAGCLIFNSHSQSWGYDEMDHRGEEVENWQIDQNLQLLNDPEDQDTFYSRRWRTTSTPDLGFATDDIAKCTTRTV
;
A
#
# COMPACT_ATOMS: atom_id res chain seq x y z
N MET A 1 -11.11 -8.96 28.71
CA MET A 1 -10.24 -10.08 28.31
C MET A 1 -9.20 -9.46 27.40
N ASP A 2 -8.12 -8.99 28.00
CA ASP A 2 -7.02 -8.32 27.31
C ASP A 2 -6.36 -9.32 26.38
N ARG A 3 -6.22 -8.95 25.11
CA ARG A 3 -5.39 -9.69 24.17
C ARG A 3 -3.95 -9.52 24.66
N ALA A 4 -3.38 -10.59 25.20
CA ALA A 4 -1.95 -10.69 25.45
C ALA A 4 -1.16 -10.23 24.22
N GLU A 5 -0.12 -9.44 24.43
CA GLU A 5 0.87 -9.03 23.43
C GLU A 5 1.36 -10.27 22.66
N GLY A 6 0.90 -10.45 21.42
CA GLY A 6 1.09 -11.76 20.80
C GLY A 6 0.47 -11.98 19.44
N THR A 7 0.61 -11.04 18.51
CA THR A 7 0.70 -11.39 17.09
C THR A 7 1.63 -10.38 16.43
N LYS A 8 2.83 -10.82 16.04
CA LYS A 8 3.65 -10.03 15.11
C LYS A 8 2.83 -9.94 13.82
N VAL A 9 2.36 -8.74 13.51
CA VAL A 9 1.91 -8.45 12.16
C VAL A 9 3.18 -8.35 11.29
N GLY A 10 3.04 -8.59 10.00
CA GLY A 10 4.19 -8.70 9.11
C GLY A 10 3.79 -8.48 7.67
N VAL A 11 4.52 -7.60 7.00
CA VAL A 11 4.50 -7.46 5.55
C VAL A 11 5.55 -8.38 4.92
N ILE A 12 5.19 -9.05 3.82
CA ILE A 12 6.08 -9.92 3.06
C ILE A 12 6.03 -9.50 1.60
N ILE A 13 7.19 -9.50 0.95
CA ILE A 13 7.31 -9.38 -0.51
C ILE A 13 7.97 -10.67 -1.00
N LEU A 14 7.30 -11.39 -1.89
CA LEU A 14 7.85 -12.57 -2.54
C LEU A 14 8.41 -12.19 -3.91
N VAL A 15 9.69 -12.45 -4.13
CA VAL A 15 10.38 -12.21 -5.41
C VAL A 15 10.68 -13.55 -6.07
N ARG A 16 10.37 -13.66 -7.36
CA ARG A 16 10.69 -14.86 -8.16
C ARG A 16 12.22 -14.99 -8.28
N ASN A 17 12.75 -16.20 -8.14
CA ASN A 17 14.21 -16.46 -8.04
C ASN A 17 15.06 -15.96 -9.21
N ASP A 18 14.47 -15.73 -10.38
CA ASP A 18 15.15 -15.22 -11.58
C ASP A 18 15.15 -13.68 -11.66
N ILE A 19 14.55 -12.99 -10.70
CA ILE A 19 14.54 -11.53 -10.58
C ILE A 19 15.57 -11.13 -9.52
N GLN A 20 16.56 -10.33 -9.92
CA GLN A 20 17.51 -9.75 -8.98
C GLN A 20 16.85 -8.60 -8.21
N ALA A 21 16.73 -8.77 -6.90
CA ALA A 21 16.18 -7.76 -6.00
C ALA A 21 17.05 -7.57 -4.76
N VAL A 22 17.05 -6.35 -4.23
CA VAL A 22 17.68 -6.00 -2.95
C VAL A 22 16.61 -5.51 -1.99
N GLU A 23 16.45 -6.19 -0.86
CA GLU A 23 15.50 -5.80 0.19
C GLU A 23 16.02 -4.63 1.03
N PHE A 24 15.08 -3.86 1.59
CA PHE A 24 15.34 -2.84 2.59
C PHE A 24 14.08 -2.63 3.46
N THR A 25 14.25 -1.98 4.61
CA THR A 25 13.16 -1.63 5.53
C THR A 25 13.23 -0.16 5.88
N LYS A 26 12.10 0.46 6.21
CA LYS A 26 12.07 1.82 6.74
C LYS A 26 11.78 1.81 8.24
N ASP A 27 12.53 2.60 8.99
CA ASP A 27 12.26 2.81 10.42
C ASP A 27 11.17 3.87 10.57
N THR A 28 10.11 3.51 11.27
CA THR A 28 8.95 4.36 11.56
C THR A 28 8.74 4.53 13.07
N ASN A 29 9.74 4.18 13.88
CA ASN A 29 9.62 4.12 15.35
C ASN A 29 8.45 3.23 15.82
N GLY A 30 8.13 2.19 15.05
CA GLY A 30 7.05 1.25 15.35
C GLY A 30 5.64 1.75 14.99
N ASN A 31 5.51 2.85 14.26
CA ASN A 31 4.22 3.37 13.81
C ASN A 31 3.62 2.58 12.63
N ALA A 32 4.46 2.25 11.65
CA ALA A 32 4.07 1.47 10.47
C ALA A 32 5.15 0.46 10.08
N GLU A 33 4.76 -0.68 9.53
CA GLU A 33 5.68 -1.66 8.97
C GLU A 33 5.83 -1.38 7.48
N ILE A 34 7.04 -1.04 7.04
CA ILE A 34 7.33 -0.72 5.65
C ILE A 34 8.55 -1.53 5.21
N ASN A 35 8.29 -2.52 4.36
CA ASN A 35 9.33 -3.27 3.67
C ASN A 35 9.39 -2.80 2.22
N GLY A 36 10.59 -2.80 1.64
CA GLY A 36 10.77 -2.46 0.25
C GLY A 36 11.75 -3.39 -0.44
N ILE A 37 11.60 -3.51 -1.75
CA ILE A 37 12.59 -4.14 -2.60
C ILE A 37 12.98 -3.18 -3.71
N ARG A 38 14.23 -3.30 -4.13
CA ARG A 38 14.81 -2.64 -5.27
C ARG A 38 15.07 -3.67 -6.36
N ILE A 39 14.44 -3.52 -7.52
CA ILE A 39 14.61 -4.39 -8.67
C ILE A 39 15.39 -3.63 -9.75
N ALA A 40 16.51 -4.21 -10.17
CA ALA A 40 17.25 -3.69 -11.31
C ALA A 40 16.58 -4.15 -12.61
N LEU A 41 16.09 -3.19 -13.40
CA LEU A 41 15.63 -3.42 -14.77
C LEU A 41 16.73 -2.96 -15.75
N LYS A 42 16.65 -3.38 -17.02
CA LYS A 42 17.71 -3.13 -18.02
C LYS A 42 18.14 -1.66 -18.12
N ASN A 43 17.19 -0.72 -18.00
CA ASN A 43 17.42 0.71 -18.21
C ASN A 43 16.95 1.58 -17.04
N ARG A 44 16.46 1.00 -15.94
CA ARG A 44 15.96 1.73 -14.78
C ARG A 44 15.94 0.86 -13.53
N GLU A 45 15.74 1.48 -12.39
CA GLU A 45 15.44 0.82 -11.14
C GLU A 45 13.93 0.90 -10.87
N LEU A 46 13.35 -0.18 -10.35
CA LEU A 46 11.99 -0.18 -9.82
C LEU A 46 12.06 -0.37 -8.30
N LEU A 47 11.45 0.52 -7.55
CA LEU A 47 11.21 0.33 -6.13
C LEU A 47 9.80 -0.24 -5.94
N VAL A 48 9.64 -1.14 -4.97
CA VAL A 48 8.34 -1.67 -4.58
C VAL A 48 8.30 -1.64 -3.08
N TYR A 49 7.26 -1.05 -2.51
CA TYR A 49 7.04 -1.01 -1.08
C TYR A 49 5.89 -1.98 -0.72
N ASN A 50 5.91 -2.48 0.50
CA ASN A 50 4.76 -3.12 1.12
C ASN A 50 4.58 -2.42 2.46
N PHE A 51 3.43 -1.78 2.60
CA PHE A 51 3.11 -0.89 3.70
C PHE A 51 2.01 -1.53 4.53
N TYR A 52 2.15 -1.48 5.85
CA TYR A 52 1.09 -1.83 6.77
C TYR A 52 1.12 -0.91 7.98
N CYS A 53 0.01 -0.25 8.26
CA CYS A 53 -0.11 0.59 9.44
C CYS A 53 -1.38 0.20 10.22
N PRO A 54 -1.25 -0.22 11.49
CA PRO A 54 -2.39 -0.44 12.36
C PRO A 54 -3.28 0.80 12.48
N ALA A 55 -4.60 0.60 12.59
CA ALA A 55 -5.58 1.68 12.64
C ALA A 55 -5.36 2.71 13.77
N ASN A 56 -4.67 2.32 14.85
CA ASN A 56 -4.38 3.17 16.01
C ASN A 56 -2.98 3.81 16.00
N LYS A 57 -2.27 3.78 14.86
CA LYS A 57 -0.91 4.34 14.71
C LYS A 57 -0.84 5.33 13.55
N GLN A 58 0.16 6.21 13.57
CA GLN A 58 0.40 7.21 12.53
C GLN A 58 0.93 6.56 11.25
N LEU A 59 0.51 7.04 10.07
CA LEU A 59 0.88 6.44 8.79
C LEU A 59 2.39 6.48 8.50
N SER A 60 3.11 7.51 8.96
CA SER A 60 4.57 7.67 8.72
C SER A 60 4.93 7.62 7.22
N LEU A 61 4.11 8.27 6.38
CA LEU A 61 4.25 8.29 4.92
C LEU A 61 5.52 9.02 4.46
N ASP A 62 6.04 9.91 5.30
CA ASP A 62 7.30 10.63 5.14
C ASP A 62 8.54 9.71 5.11
N ALA A 63 8.42 8.47 5.62
CA ALA A 63 9.49 7.48 5.54
C ALA A 63 9.63 6.84 4.14
N ILE A 64 8.66 7.03 3.25
CA ILE A 64 8.63 6.46 1.89
C ILE A 64 9.30 7.43 0.92
N ASP A 65 10.41 7.03 0.33
CA ASP A 65 11.06 7.80 -0.74
C ASP A 65 10.47 7.41 -2.09
N ILE A 66 9.97 8.40 -2.85
CA ILE A 66 9.38 8.19 -4.20
C ILE A 66 10.25 8.82 -5.31
N PRO A 67 11.42 8.25 -5.63
CA PRO A 67 12.17 8.66 -6.80
C PRO A 67 11.76 7.92 -8.09
N ASN A 68 11.28 6.67 -8.03
CA ASN A 68 10.96 5.80 -9.19
C ASN A 68 9.95 4.65 -8.85
N ALA A 69 8.77 5.01 -8.34
CA ALA A 69 7.59 4.17 -8.07
C ALA A 69 7.61 3.18 -6.90
N GLY A 70 6.41 2.78 -6.46
CA GLY A 70 6.16 1.63 -5.61
C GLY A 70 4.66 1.43 -5.35
N CYS A 71 4.18 0.19 -5.49
CA CYS A 71 2.85 -0.25 -5.05
C CYS A 71 2.75 -0.14 -3.51
N LEU A 72 1.59 0.21 -2.97
CA LEU A 72 1.40 0.45 -1.54
C LEU A 72 0.02 0.00 -1.11
N ILE A 73 -0.02 -1.02 -0.26
CA ILE A 73 -1.24 -1.58 0.30
C ILE A 73 -1.61 -0.75 1.54
N PHE A 74 -2.78 -0.15 1.56
CA PHE A 74 -3.27 0.59 2.72
C PHE A 74 -4.41 -0.15 3.42
N ASN A 75 -4.88 0.41 4.53
CA ASN A 75 -6.19 0.14 5.11
C ASN A 75 -6.75 1.53 5.45
N SER A 76 -7.37 2.18 4.47
CA SER A 76 -7.95 3.52 4.56
C SER A 76 -9.27 3.55 3.80
N HIS A 77 -10.17 4.47 4.17
CA HIS A 77 -11.49 4.57 3.55
C HIS A 77 -11.56 5.85 2.72
N SER A 78 -11.76 5.70 1.41
CA SER A 78 -12.09 6.78 0.50
C SER A 78 -13.06 6.30 -0.57
N GLN A 79 -13.88 7.24 -1.04
CA GLN A 79 -14.71 7.08 -2.23
C GLN A 79 -13.88 6.82 -3.50
N SER A 80 -12.63 7.31 -3.57
CA SER A 80 -11.74 7.10 -4.72
C SER A 80 -11.39 5.62 -4.95
N TRP A 81 -11.53 4.78 -3.93
CA TRP A 81 -11.31 3.34 -4.01
C TRP A 81 -12.50 2.53 -3.45
N GLY A 82 -13.72 3.08 -3.57
CA GLY A 82 -14.96 2.33 -3.47
C GLY A 82 -15.65 2.30 -2.10
N TYR A 83 -15.22 3.11 -1.12
CA TYR A 83 -15.96 3.27 0.13
C TYR A 83 -17.08 4.31 0.00
N ASP A 84 -18.16 4.17 0.78
CA ASP A 84 -19.27 5.14 0.79
C ASP A 84 -18.85 6.51 1.36
N GLU A 85 -17.91 6.52 2.30
CA GLU A 85 -17.49 7.70 3.06
C GLU A 85 -15.96 7.78 3.17
N MET A 86 -15.45 9.01 3.24
CA MET A 86 -14.05 9.34 3.50
C MET A 86 -13.78 9.36 5.01
N ASP A 87 -12.73 8.68 5.46
CA ASP A 87 -12.21 8.86 6.82
C ASP A 87 -10.94 9.74 6.83
N HIS A 88 -10.50 10.16 8.02
CA HIS A 88 -9.29 10.99 8.16
C HIS A 88 -8.05 10.32 7.52
N ARG A 89 -7.95 8.99 7.59
CA ARG A 89 -6.82 8.27 6.99
C ARG A 89 -6.90 8.28 5.48
N GLY A 90 -8.10 8.16 4.90
CA GLY A 90 -8.35 8.32 3.47
C GLY A 90 -7.92 9.70 3.00
N GLU A 91 -8.32 10.75 3.71
CA GLU A 91 -7.93 12.13 3.39
C GLU A 91 -6.40 12.32 3.44
N GLU A 92 -5.73 11.79 4.48
CA GLU A 92 -4.27 11.85 4.62
C GLU A 92 -3.56 11.10 3.47
N VAL A 93 -4.06 9.90 3.11
CA VAL A 93 -3.51 9.10 2.00
C VAL A 93 -3.74 9.76 0.65
N GLU A 94 -4.91 10.35 0.40
CA GLU A 94 -5.19 11.07 -0.85
C GLU A 94 -4.35 12.34 -1.01
N ASN A 95 -4.22 13.15 0.04
CA ASN A 95 -3.37 14.33 0.01
C ASN A 95 -1.92 13.95 -0.28
N TRP A 96 -1.42 12.91 0.40
CA TRP A 96 -0.09 12.38 0.14
C TRP A 96 0.06 11.82 -1.29
N GLN A 97 -0.94 11.11 -1.80
CA GLN A 97 -0.96 10.63 -3.18
C GLN A 97 -0.83 11.80 -4.19
N ILE A 98 -1.59 12.87 -3.98
CA ILE A 98 -1.57 14.07 -4.83
C ILE A 98 -0.20 14.76 -4.75
N ASP A 99 0.31 14.97 -3.53
CA ASP A 99 1.61 15.62 -3.31
C ASP A 99 2.77 14.85 -3.94
N GLN A 100 2.70 13.51 -3.94
CA GLN A 100 3.69 12.63 -4.56
C GLN A 100 3.42 12.33 -6.05
N ASN A 101 2.36 12.90 -6.64
CA ASN A 101 1.93 12.67 -8.03
C ASN A 101 1.76 11.17 -8.38
N LEU A 102 1.11 10.43 -7.49
CA LEU A 102 0.82 9.01 -7.65
C LEU A 102 -0.55 8.77 -8.29
N GLN A 103 -0.62 7.75 -9.13
CA GLN A 103 -1.84 7.23 -9.73
C GLN A 103 -2.35 6.07 -8.89
N LEU A 104 -3.65 6.09 -8.56
CA LEU A 104 -4.35 4.94 -8.00
C LEU A 104 -4.52 3.88 -9.11
N LEU A 105 -4.10 2.65 -8.83
CA LEU A 105 -4.21 1.51 -9.74
C LEU A 105 -5.55 0.79 -9.61
N ASN A 106 -6.18 0.86 -8.43
CA ASN A 106 -7.51 0.33 -8.18
C ASN A 106 -8.56 1.11 -8.95
N ASP A 107 -9.67 0.45 -9.24
CA ASP A 107 -10.87 1.05 -9.78
C ASP A 107 -11.99 0.91 -8.75
N PRO A 108 -12.72 1.98 -8.38
CA PRO A 108 -13.79 1.90 -7.40
C PRO A 108 -14.95 0.99 -7.83
N GLU A 109 -15.06 0.66 -9.13
CA GLU A 109 -16.06 -0.27 -9.66
C GLU A 109 -15.59 -1.74 -9.65
N ASP A 110 -14.35 -2.02 -9.24
CA ASP A 110 -13.84 -3.38 -9.09
C ASP A 110 -14.61 -4.15 -7.99
N GLN A 111 -14.64 -5.48 -8.11
CA GLN A 111 -15.22 -6.31 -7.06
C GLN A 111 -14.41 -6.18 -5.76
N ASP A 112 -15.12 -5.99 -4.64
CA ASP A 112 -14.52 -5.90 -3.31
C ASP A 112 -13.57 -7.06 -2.99
N THR A 113 -12.38 -6.72 -2.48
CA THR A 113 -11.32 -7.71 -2.17
C THR A 113 -11.48 -8.35 -0.80
N PHE A 114 -12.29 -7.77 0.10
CA PHE A 114 -12.47 -8.23 1.48
C PHE A 114 -13.94 -8.38 1.86
N TYR A 115 -14.26 -9.44 2.60
CA TYR A 115 -15.57 -9.64 3.22
C TYR A 115 -15.47 -9.77 4.74
N SER A 116 -16.12 -8.85 5.47
CA SER A 116 -16.27 -8.91 6.91
C SER A 116 -17.47 -9.76 7.30
N ARG A 117 -17.25 -10.96 7.83
CA ARG A 117 -18.34 -11.78 8.41
C ARG A 117 -19.01 -11.13 9.62
N ARG A 118 -18.24 -10.35 10.40
CA ARG A 118 -18.73 -9.68 11.62
C ARG A 118 -19.76 -8.61 11.29
N TRP A 119 -19.49 -7.84 10.23
CA TRP A 119 -20.32 -6.71 9.83
C TRP A 119 -21.23 -7.03 8.63
N ARG A 120 -21.00 -8.17 7.97
CA ARG A 120 -21.66 -8.60 6.73
C ARG A 120 -21.51 -7.58 5.60
N THR A 121 -20.36 -6.91 5.56
CA THR A 121 -20.00 -5.90 4.55
C THR A 121 -18.83 -6.40 3.72
N THR A 122 -18.75 -5.91 2.49
CA THR A 122 -17.61 -6.05 1.59
C THR A 122 -16.88 -4.70 1.46
N SER A 123 -15.60 -4.73 1.11
CA SER A 123 -14.78 -3.52 0.95
C SER A 123 -13.49 -3.81 0.18
N THR A 124 -12.82 -2.76 -0.31
CA THR A 124 -11.50 -2.83 -0.97
C THR A 124 -10.44 -2.11 -0.12
N PRO A 125 -9.92 -2.74 0.95
CA PRO A 125 -8.85 -2.15 1.76
C PRO A 125 -7.52 -2.12 1.01
N ASP A 126 -7.26 -3.09 0.13
CA ASP A 126 -5.97 -3.28 -0.50
C ASP A 126 -5.78 -2.30 -1.67
N LEU A 127 -4.94 -1.29 -1.46
CA LEU A 127 -4.64 -0.27 -2.46
C LEU A 127 -3.36 -0.58 -3.24
N GLY A 128 -3.27 -0.03 -4.44
CA GLY A 128 -2.08 0.00 -5.27
C GLY A 128 -1.90 1.41 -5.83
N PHE A 129 -0.72 1.98 -5.59
CA PHE A 129 -0.34 3.28 -6.14
C PHE A 129 0.90 3.13 -7.02
N ALA A 130 1.05 4.00 -8.02
CA ALA A 130 2.24 4.00 -8.86
C ALA A 130 2.54 5.40 -9.38
N THR A 131 3.79 5.68 -9.70
CA THR A 131 4.13 6.85 -10.53
C THR A 131 3.54 6.68 -11.93
N ASP A 132 3.28 7.79 -12.60
CA ASP A 132 2.66 7.82 -13.93
C ASP A 132 3.34 6.90 -14.96
N ASP A 133 4.66 6.82 -14.96
CA ASP A 133 5.42 5.97 -15.89
C ASP A 133 5.23 4.47 -15.63
N ILE A 134 5.02 4.07 -14.37
CA ILE A 134 4.73 2.69 -13.99
C ILE A 134 3.25 2.37 -14.20
N ALA A 135 2.35 3.28 -13.84
CA ALA A 135 0.91 3.12 -14.05
C ALA A 135 0.59 2.84 -15.53
N LYS A 136 1.23 3.57 -16.45
CA LYS A 136 1.09 3.39 -17.91
C LYS A 136 1.56 2.03 -18.44
N CYS A 137 2.47 1.36 -17.74
CA CYS A 137 2.94 0.02 -18.11
C CYS A 137 2.41 -1.08 -17.19
N THR A 138 1.43 -0.76 -16.34
CA THR A 138 0.77 -1.72 -15.46
C THR A 138 -0.50 -2.23 -16.13
N THR A 139 -0.78 -3.52 -15.99
CA THR A 139 -2.05 -4.12 -16.39
C THR A 139 -2.72 -4.66 -15.15
N ARG A 140 -3.95 -4.21 -14.91
CA ARG A 140 -4.82 -4.72 -13.86
C ARG A 140 -5.58 -5.94 -14.38
N THR A 141 -5.61 -7.00 -13.59
CA THR A 141 -6.41 -8.19 -13.85
C THR A 141 -7.28 -8.41 -12.63
N VAL A 142 -8.60 -8.32 -12.82
CA VAL A 142 -9.64 -8.48 -11.79
C VAL A 142 -10.39 -9.79 -12.04
#